data_AF-B8ALD7-F1
#
_entry.id   AF-B8ALD7-F1
#
_cell.length_a   1.000
_cell.length_b   1.000
_cell.length_c   1.000
_cell.angle_alpha   90.00
_cell.angle_beta   90.00
_cell.angle_gamma   90.00
#
_symmetry.space_group_name_H-M   'P 1'
#
loop_
_entity.id
_entity.type
_entity.pdbx_description
1 polymer ?
#
loop_
_entity_poly.entity_id
_entity_poly.type
_entity_poly.pdbx_seq_one_letter_code
_entity_poly.pdbx_strand_id
1 'polypeptide(L)'
;MASSSLLLASVVVAAMVSAVSCGPPKVPPGPNITASYGDKWLEARATWYGAAKGAGRKDNGGACGYKDVDKAPFLGMNSCGNDPIFKNGKGCGSCFEIKCSSRRPAPTSPSLSTSPT
;
A
#
# COMPACT_ATOMS: atom_id res chain seq x y z
N MET A 1 14.10 12.60 -40.76
CA MET A 1 13.53 11.25 -40.56
C MET A 1 14.47 10.48 -39.66
N ALA A 2 14.15 10.33 -38.37
CA ALA A 2 14.98 9.50 -37.49
C ALA A 2 14.83 8.04 -37.93
N SER A 3 15.95 7.35 -38.18
CA SER A 3 15.96 5.93 -38.52
C SER A 3 15.26 5.12 -37.42
N SER A 4 14.47 4.10 -37.78
CA SER A 4 13.77 3.21 -36.84
C SER A 4 14.68 2.69 -35.72
N SER A 5 15.98 2.52 -35.99
CA SER A 5 16.98 2.09 -35.02
C SER A 5 17.25 3.13 -33.92
N LEU A 6 17.18 4.43 -34.24
CA LEU A 6 17.34 5.53 -33.27
C LEU A 6 16.11 5.65 -32.35
N LEU A 7 14.92 5.36 -32.87
CA LEU A 7 13.68 5.32 -32.09
C LEU A 7 13.68 4.13 -31.11
N LEU A 8 14.10 2.95 -31.56
CA LEU A 8 14.24 1.79 -30.67
C LEU A 8 15.28 2.03 -29.57
N ALA A 9 16.45 2.59 -29.92
CA ALA A 9 17.50 2.90 -28.95
C ALA A 9 17.03 3.90 -27.88
N SER A 10 16.30 4.95 -28.28
CA SER A 10 15.77 5.95 -27.34
C SER A 10 14.68 5.39 -26.42
N VAL A 11 13.80 4.51 -26.91
CA VAL A 11 12.81 3.82 -26.08
C VAL A 11 13.48 2.89 -25.05
N VAL A 12 14.51 2.14 -25.46
CA VAL A 12 15.27 1.26 -24.55
C VAL A 12 16.02 2.07 -23.49
N VAL A 13 16.69 3.16 -23.89
CA VAL A 13 17.40 4.04 -22.94
C VAL A 13 16.40 4.68 -21.96
N ALA A 14 15.26 5.16 -22.42
CA ALA A 14 14.23 5.74 -21.54
C ALA A 14 13.68 4.70 -20.54
N ALA A 15 13.47 3.45 -20.96
CA ALA A 15 13.04 2.38 -20.07
C ALA A 15 14.09 2.05 -19.00
N MET A 16 15.38 2.00 -19.37
CA MET A 16 16.48 1.74 -18.43
C MET A 16 16.66 2.88 -17.42
N VAL A 17 16.54 4.13 -17.86
CA VAL A 17 16.65 5.32 -16.98
C VAL A 17 15.52 5.33 -15.94
N SER A 18 14.32 4.91 -16.34
CA SER A 18 13.14 4.83 -15.46
C SER A 18 13.29 3.77 -14.36
N ALA A 19 14.02 2.68 -14.63
CA ALA A 19 14.28 1.62 -13.65
C ALA A 19 15.33 2.02 -12.59
N VAL A 20 16.23 2.95 -12.91
CA VAL A 20 17.33 3.40 -12.03
C VAL A 20 16.94 4.58 -11.14
N SER A 21 15.85 5.29 -11.45
CA SER A 21 15.48 6.52 -10.73
C SER A 21 14.94 6.28 -9.31
N CYS A 22 14.53 5.04 -8.99
CA CYS A 22 14.07 4.67 -7.67
C CYS A 22 15.23 4.09 -6.85
N GLY A 23 15.89 4.94 -6.06
CA GLY A 23 16.84 4.46 -5.04
C GLY A 23 16.16 3.53 -4.02
N PRO A 24 16.93 2.66 -3.34
CA PRO A 24 16.37 1.76 -2.34
C PRO A 24 15.68 2.55 -1.22
N PRO A 25 14.59 2.02 -0.64
CA PRO A 25 13.86 2.72 0.41
C PRO A 25 14.77 2.96 1.62
N LYS A 26 14.75 4.20 2.14
CA LYS A 26 15.58 4.62 3.29
C LYS A 26 15.23 3.89 4.58
N VAL A 27 14.01 3.37 4.68
CA VAL A 27 13.55 2.52 5.77
C VAL A 27 13.26 1.14 5.18
N PRO A 28 13.96 0.08 5.61
CA PRO A 28 13.73 -1.26 5.09
C PRO A 28 12.30 -1.71 5.43
N PRO A 29 11.63 -2.44 4.51
CA PRO A 29 10.34 -3.04 4.80
C PRO A 29 10.42 -3.99 6.00
N GLY A 30 9.34 -4.05 6.78
CA GLY A 30 9.19 -5.05 7.83
C GLY A 30 9.10 -6.48 7.28
N PRO A 31 8.96 -7.48 8.16
CA PRO A 31 8.82 -8.88 7.75
C PRO A 31 7.60 -9.08 6.85
N ASN A 32 7.74 -9.94 5.84
CA ASN A 32 6.68 -10.28 4.91
C ASN A 32 5.53 -11.01 5.63
N ILE A 33 4.30 -10.50 5.52
CA ILE A 33 3.15 -11.04 6.26
C ILE A 33 2.57 -12.24 5.56
N THR A 34 2.71 -13.44 6.10
CA THR A 34 2.21 -14.68 5.47
C THR A 34 0.72 -14.92 5.77
N ALA A 35 0.12 -15.95 5.16
CA ALA A 35 -1.25 -16.40 5.46
C ALA A 35 -1.36 -17.14 6.81
N SER A 36 -0.30 -17.10 7.64
CA SER A 36 -0.35 -17.66 8.99
C SER A 36 -1.06 -16.67 9.91
N TYR A 37 -2.26 -17.04 10.32
CA TYR A 37 -3.04 -16.36 11.34
C TYR A 37 -2.48 -16.72 12.72
N GLY A 38 -1.47 -15.96 13.17
CA GLY A 38 -0.93 -16.09 14.52
C GLY A 38 -1.49 -15.01 15.43
N ASP A 39 -1.65 -15.31 16.72
CA ASP A 39 -2.20 -14.38 17.72
C ASP A 39 -1.23 -13.24 18.12
N LYS A 40 -0.19 -13.02 17.33
CA LYS A 40 0.89 -12.09 17.62
C LYS A 40 0.64 -10.76 16.91
N TRP A 41 0.33 -9.77 17.73
CA TRP A 41 0.30 -8.35 17.39
C TRP A 41 1.66 -7.85 16.88
N LEU A 42 1.68 -7.25 15.68
CA LEU A 42 2.86 -6.64 15.07
C LEU A 42 2.77 -5.12 15.06
N GLU A 43 3.81 -4.42 15.50
CA GLU A 43 3.86 -2.96 15.47
C GLU A 43 3.98 -2.43 14.03
N ALA A 44 3.13 -1.45 13.70
CA ALA A 44 3.07 -0.77 12.42
C ALA A 44 2.79 0.73 12.63
N ARG A 45 3.03 1.53 11.60
CA ARG A 45 2.63 2.94 11.56
C ARG A 45 1.51 3.09 10.55
N ALA A 46 0.45 3.80 10.91
CA ALA A 46 -0.58 4.16 9.93
C ALA A 46 -0.72 5.67 9.76
N THR A 47 -1.13 6.04 8.56
CA THR A 47 -1.63 7.36 8.21
C THR A 47 -2.95 7.17 7.47
N TRP A 48 -3.69 8.24 7.27
CA TRP A 48 -4.92 8.22 6.49
C TRP A 48 -4.80 9.21 5.33
N TYR A 49 -5.61 9.02 4.31
CA TYR A 49 -5.65 9.87 3.12
C TYR A 49 -7.08 9.99 2.61
N GLY A 50 -7.36 11.02 1.81
CA GLY A 50 -8.70 11.26 1.27
C GLY A 50 -9.55 12.18 2.14
N ALA A 51 -10.87 12.02 2.07
CA ALA A 51 -11.80 12.74 2.93
C ALA A 51 -11.86 12.09 4.31
N ALA A 52 -12.05 12.90 5.37
CA ALA A 52 -12.04 12.42 6.76
C ALA A 52 -13.11 11.33 7.07
N LYS A 53 -14.18 11.27 6.29
CA LYS A 53 -15.23 10.24 6.35
C LYS A 53 -15.38 9.46 5.03
N GLY A 54 -14.37 9.52 4.16
CA GLY A 54 -14.36 8.82 2.89
C GLY A 54 -13.62 7.48 2.98
N ALA A 55 -13.59 6.76 1.86
CA ALA A 55 -12.96 5.44 1.74
C ALA A 55 -11.59 5.50 1.04
N GLY A 56 -10.77 6.51 1.37
CA GLY A 56 -9.49 6.76 0.71
C GLY A 56 -9.62 7.64 -0.54
N ARG A 57 -9.31 7.11 -1.73
CA ARG A 57 -9.29 7.91 -2.96
C ARG A 57 -10.69 8.45 -3.30
N LYS A 58 -10.74 9.60 -3.99
CA LYS A 58 -11.98 10.24 -4.44
C LYS A 58 -12.84 9.38 -5.38
N ASP A 59 -12.24 8.42 -6.07
CA ASP A 59 -12.91 7.48 -6.98
C ASP A 59 -13.35 6.19 -6.28
N ASN A 60 -13.25 6.10 -4.94
CA ASN A 60 -13.61 4.94 -4.14
C ASN A 60 -13.05 3.62 -4.72
N GLY A 61 -11.78 3.64 -5.14
CA GLY A 61 -11.07 2.46 -5.62
C GLY A 61 -9.63 2.39 -5.13
N GLY A 62 -8.81 1.57 -5.77
CA GLY A 62 -7.40 1.43 -5.41
C GLY A 62 -6.61 0.52 -6.35
N ALA A 63 -5.35 0.25 -5.98
CA ALA A 63 -4.44 -0.58 -6.78
C ALA A 63 -4.92 -2.03 -6.95
N CYS A 64 -5.79 -2.52 -6.06
CA CYS A 64 -6.43 -3.84 -6.15
C CYS A 64 -7.56 -3.92 -7.18
N GLY A 65 -7.89 -2.82 -7.87
CA GLY A 65 -8.96 -2.81 -8.88
C GLY A 65 -10.38 -2.74 -8.32
N TYR A 66 -10.58 -2.88 -7.01
CA TYR A 66 -11.88 -2.68 -6.38
C TYR A 66 -12.45 -1.28 -6.63
N LYS A 67 -13.77 -1.20 -6.69
CA LYS A 67 -14.60 0.00 -6.85
C LYS A 67 -15.67 0.02 -5.78
N ASP A 68 -16.31 1.16 -5.59
CA ASP A 68 -17.40 1.34 -4.63
C ASP A 68 -17.02 0.85 -3.21
N VAL A 69 -15.76 1.03 -2.82
CA VAL A 69 -15.23 0.57 -1.52
C VAL A 69 -15.81 1.34 -0.32
N ASP A 70 -16.56 2.40 -0.58
CA ASP A 70 -17.41 3.11 0.37
C ASP A 70 -18.72 2.38 0.69
N LYS A 71 -19.14 1.44 -0.16
CA LYS A 71 -20.38 0.65 -0.01
C LYS A 71 -20.09 -0.73 0.58
N ALA A 72 -21.16 -1.45 0.94
CA ALA A 72 -21.05 -2.82 1.39
C ALA A 72 -20.38 -3.72 0.33
N PRO A 73 -19.51 -4.67 0.73
CA PRO A 73 -19.21 -5.08 2.10
C PRO A 73 -18.10 -4.27 2.79
N PHE A 74 -17.37 -3.42 2.07
CA PHE A 74 -16.21 -2.71 2.62
C PHE A 74 -16.58 -1.56 3.55
N LEU A 75 -17.68 -0.84 3.27
CA LEU A 75 -18.20 0.25 4.11
C LEU A 75 -17.14 1.29 4.51
N GLY A 76 -16.18 1.56 3.62
CA GLY A 76 -15.06 2.48 3.88
C GLY A 76 -13.94 1.92 4.75
N MET A 77 -14.05 0.68 5.25
CA MET A 77 -13.05 0.00 6.08
C MET A 77 -11.92 -0.62 5.24
N ASN A 78 -11.36 0.16 4.31
CA ASN A 78 -10.22 -0.24 3.50
C ASN A 78 -8.91 0.39 4.03
N SER A 79 -7.77 -0.12 3.55
CA SER A 79 -6.47 0.43 3.89
C SER A 79 -5.45 0.15 2.77
N CYS A 80 -4.34 0.90 2.78
CA CYS A 80 -3.17 0.64 1.95
C CYS A 80 -2.07 0.00 2.82
N GLY A 81 -1.48 -1.09 2.32
CA GLY A 81 -0.30 -1.71 2.91
C GLY A 81 0.95 -1.45 2.07
N ASN A 82 2.12 -1.39 2.71
CA ASN A 82 3.41 -1.40 2.02
C ASN A 82 3.74 -2.81 1.50
N ASP A 83 4.91 -3.00 0.89
CA ASP A 83 5.30 -4.24 0.20
C ASP A 83 5.08 -5.55 0.98
N PRO A 84 5.37 -5.65 2.29
CA PRO A 84 5.12 -6.84 3.10
C PRO A 84 3.64 -7.26 3.18
N ILE A 85 2.72 -6.31 3.01
CA ILE A 85 1.27 -6.51 3.05
C ILE A 85 0.71 -6.60 1.62
N PHE A 86 0.99 -5.62 0.76
CA PHE A 86 0.42 -5.54 -0.60
C PHE A 86 0.97 -6.62 -1.53
N LYS A 87 2.28 -6.93 -1.41
CA LYS A 87 2.97 -8.00 -2.17
C LYS A 87 2.69 -7.98 -3.67
N ASN A 88 2.83 -6.83 -4.30
CA ASN A 88 2.52 -6.63 -5.73
C ASN A 88 1.09 -7.12 -6.09
N GLY A 89 0.11 -6.88 -5.21
CA GLY A 89 -1.28 -7.27 -5.39
C GLY A 89 -1.65 -8.64 -4.84
N LYS A 90 -0.69 -9.49 -4.43
CA LYS A 90 -1.02 -10.79 -3.82
C LYS A 90 -1.70 -10.67 -2.45
N GLY A 91 -1.59 -9.52 -1.79
CA GLY A 91 -2.32 -9.21 -0.55
C GLY A 91 -3.67 -8.52 -0.75
N CYS A 92 -4.13 -8.36 -2.01
CA CYS A 92 -5.45 -7.78 -2.25
C CYS A 92 -6.55 -8.70 -1.69
N GLY A 93 -7.41 -8.13 -0.85
CA GLY A 93 -8.46 -8.90 -0.15
C GLY A 93 -8.04 -9.48 1.20
N SER A 94 -6.79 -9.26 1.65
CA SER A 94 -6.38 -9.62 3.01
C SER A 94 -7.09 -8.75 4.06
N CYS A 95 -7.49 -9.37 5.16
CA CYS A 95 -8.10 -8.71 6.31
C CYS A 95 -7.08 -8.61 7.47
N PHE A 96 -7.17 -7.51 8.21
CA PHE A 96 -6.32 -7.24 9.36
C PHE A 96 -7.12 -6.63 10.49
N GLU A 97 -6.84 -7.06 11.71
CA GLU A 97 -7.22 -6.32 12.90
C GLU A 97 -6.17 -5.26 13.20
N ILE A 98 -6.62 -4.07 13.59
CA ILE A 98 -5.75 -2.96 13.95
C ILE A 98 -6.18 -2.37 15.28
N LYS A 99 -5.23 -2.10 16.18
CA LYS A 99 -5.48 -1.38 17.44
C LYS A 99 -4.41 -0.34 17.69
N CYS A 100 -4.78 0.82 18.22
CA CYS A 100 -3.81 1.84 18.62
C CYS A 100 -3.18 1.47 19.97
N SER A 101 -1.86 1.38 20.04
CA SER A 101 -1.13 1.14 21.29
C SER A 101 -0.83 2.42 22.08
N SER A 102 -1.03 3.60 21.47
CA SER A 102 -0.74 4.91 22.08
C SER A 102 -2.00 5.69 22.49
N ARG A 103 -1.98 6.34 23.68
CA ARG A 103 -3.12 7.11 24.21
C ARG A 103 -3.28 8.52 23.62
N ARG A 104 -2.33 9.00 22.81
CA ARG A 104 -2.44 10.30 22.13
C ARG A 104 -2.82 10.10 20.68
N PRO A 105 -3.85 10.79 20.16
CA PRO A 105 -4.02 10.92 18.71
C PRO A 105 -2.85 11.74 18.20
N ALA A 106 -1.75 11.08 17.85
CA ALA A 106 -0.62 11.75 17.25
C ALA A 106 -1.05 12.24 15.85
N PRO A 107 -0.81 13.51 15.50
CA PRO A 107 -1.05 13.99 14.14
C PRO A 107 -0.22 13.22 13.10
N THR A 108 0.82 12.50 13.56
CA THR A 108 1.67 11.64 12.76
C THR A 108 1.80 10.26 13.40
N SER A 109 1.16 9.28 12.78
CA SER A 109 1.42 7.84 12.96
C SER A 109 1.20 7.27 14.36
N PRO A 110 -0.05 6.95 14.75
CA PRO A 110 -0.26 6.00 15.83
C PRO A 110 0.53 4.72 15.55
N SER A 111 1.27 4.25 16.55
CA SER A 111 1.73 2.86 16.56
C SER A 111 0.47 2.00 16.63
N LEU A 112 0.27 1.17 15.61
CA LEU A 112 -0.79 0.18 15.61
C LEU A 112 -0.18 -1.18 15.77
N SER A 113 -0.83 -2.00 16.57
CA SER A 113 -0.60 -3.42 16.48
C SER A 113 -1.54 -3.98 15.40
N THR A 114 -1.02 -4.84 14.53
CA THR A 114 -1.78 -5.54 13.48
C THR A 114 -1.77 -7.05 13.69
N SER A 115 -2.89 -7.72 13.41
CA SER A 115 -2.99 -9.18 13.36
C SER A 115 -3.68 -9.62 12.07
N PRO A 116 -3.16 -10.61 11.32
CA PRO A 116 -3.90 -11.20 10.20
C PRO A 116 -5.17 -11.89 10.72
N THR A 117 -6.28 -11.79 10.00
CA THR A 117 -7.56 -12.49 10.31
C THR A 117 -7.98 -13.52 9.26
#